data_AF-A0A348NZV4-F1
#
_entry.id   AF-A0A348NZV4-F1
#
_cell.length_a   1.000
_cell.length_b   1.000
_cell.length_c   1.000
_cell.angle_alpha   90.00
_cell.angle_beta   90.00
_cell.angle_gamma   90.00
#
_symmetry.space_group_name_H-M   'P 1'
#
loop_
_entity.id
_entity.type
_entity.pdbx_description
1 polymer ?
#
loop_
_entity_poly.entity_id
_entity_poly.type
_entity_poly.pdbx_seq_one_letter_code
_entity_poly.pdbx_strand_id
1 'polypeptide(L)'
;MGDEEKNKNPRKDLLNNRENSEGESIYGKFRSRILDQEQREMMEKVQQGAESGYVFDSSEDALSGEYVKKIDKKVIVIYVVVSTIVLTTLIFFIYSLIPDAEDKFVKYKSLIAEVEKLNVKKSKKIQEIESVVSELKKNEKYKNLEIDSNDDRVLTAESMEFLSQQAEKEDNSGIKSKISSIIQSDEEIKAIQQDIISKNKGLEAPVVMTKSRGHEQIAYAFLTQKKGLSDQKAKEVIESVNVFDYTYEGLYVWNFYENGFYGSFITKGEADKSPNEIKKLAQQAFQERMLDLEREKTALKNITKQLETDLKTSQAKVEQLLNERDKLGELDSKNKQLKEEMVKKEEMISDLNSVRYKLLAYSFAIERGIISETVWEGVKIEKSSGLDYSSKVDFSVTDNLIIRPKQFSLNAFTEVYVLPKSLVTSGDIKILKKDQICKIEFVNKANLIKKQILIIAK
;
A
#
# COMPACT_ATOMS: atom_id res chain seq x y z
N MET A 1 1.44 29.37 20.24
CA MET A 1 0.54 28.24 20.60
C MET A 1 -0.60 28.28 19.61
N GLY A 2 -0.73 27.43 18.61
CA GLY A 2 0.07 26.33 18.10
C GLY A 2 -0.50 26.02 16.71
N ASP A 3 0.39 25.72 15.78
CA ASP A 3 0.11 25.41 14.38
C ASP A 3 -0.69 24.11 14.22
N GLU A 4 -1.65 24.08 13.29
CA GLU A 4 -2.15 22.83 12.69
C GLU A 4 -2.08 22.91 11.16
N GLU A 5 -1.05 22.25 10.64
CA GLU A 5 -0.82 21.95 9.23
C GLU A 5 -1.28 20.52 8.90
N LYS A 6 -1.80 20.37 7.67
CA LYS A 6 -1.64 19.22 6.73
C LYS A 6 -2.23 17.85 7.10
N ASN A 7 -2.95 17.25 6.13
CA ASN A 7 -2.43 16.16 5.28
C ASN A 7 -3.58 15.46 4.52
N LYS A 8 -3.86 15.85 3.27
CA LYS A 8 -4.66 15.05 2.34
C LYS A 8 -3.78 14.61 1.17
N ASN A 9 -3.60 13.30 1.08
CA ASN A 9 -2.68 12.58 0.21
C ASN A 9 -3.40 12.16 -1.10
N PRO A 10 -3.01 12.64 -2.29
CA PRO A 10 -3.61 12.19 -3.55
C PRO A 10 -2.74 11.11 -4.18
N ARG A 11 -2.86 9.86 -3.71
CA ARG A 11 -2.24 8.69 -4.35
C ARG A 11 -3.17 7.48 -4.22
N LYS A 12 -4.28 7.46 -4.95
CA LYS A 12 -5.07 6.24 -5.16
C LYS A 12 -5.67 6.01 -6.56
N ASP A 13 -5.45 6.89 -7.54
CA ASP A 13 -6.14 6.75 -8.85
C ASP A 13 -5.26 6.33 -10.04
N LEU A 14 -4.07 5.73 -9.82
CA LEU A 14 -3.17 5.37 -10.93
C LEU A 14 -2.94 3.86 -11.14
N LEU A 15 -3.79 2.98 -10.60
CA LEU A 15 -3.57 1.52 -10.70
C LEU A 15 -4.65 0.70 -11.41
N ASN A 16 -5.67 1.32 -12.04
CA ASN A 16 -6.73 0.58 -12.74
C ASN A 16 -6.88 0.95 -14.23
N ASN A 17 -5.81 0.87 -15.02
CA ASN A 17 -5.94 0.95 -16.49
C ASN A 17 -4.79 0.24 -17.22
N ARG A 18 -4.59 -1.05 -16.91
CA ARG A 18 -3.59 -1.86 -17.60
C ARG A 18 -4.09 -3.27 -17.89
N GLU A 19 -5.21 -3.37 -18.57
CA GLU A 19 -5.62 -4.57 -19.28
C GLU A 19 -6.54 -4.12 -20.44
N ASN A 20 -6.26 -4.61 -21.65
CA ASN A 20 -6.86 -4.26 -22.96
C ASN A 20 -6.16 -3.13 -23.75
N SER A 21 -5.06 -3.47 -24.42
CA SER A 21 -4.88 -3.02 -25.81
C SER A 21 -4.02 -4.03 -26.56
N GLU A 22 -4.65 -4.75 -27.47
CA GLU A 22 -4.00 -5.52 -28.52
C GLU A 22 -2.98 -4.65 -29.26
N GLY A 23 -1.85 -5.26 -29.61
CA GLY A 23 -0.65 -4.62 -30.15
C GLY A 23 -0.84 -3.96 -31.51
N GLU A 24 -1.40 -2.75 -31.52
CA GLU A 24 -1.12 -1.72 -32.51
C GLU A 24 -0.47 -0.54 -31.80
N SER A 25 0.76 -0.18 -32.21
CA SER A 25 1.44 0.97 -31.64
C SER A 25 0.61 2.24 -31.88
N ILE A 26 0.54 3.11 -30.88
CA ILE A 26 -0.10 4.44 -30.98
C ILE A 26 0.46 5.22 -32.19
N TYR A 27 1.71 4.94 -32.56
CA TYR A 27 2.38 5.41 -33.79
C TYR A 27 1.65 5.04 -35.09
N GLY A 28 1.04 3.86 -35.18
CA GLY A 28 0.29 3.42 -36.36
C GLY A 28 -1.04 4.15 -36.54
N LYS A 29 -1.76 4.42 -35.44
CA LYS A 29 -3.07 5.10 -35.46
C LYS A 29 -2.97 6.61 -35.64
N PHE A 30 -1.83 7.22 -35.34
CA PHE A 30 -1.64 8.66 -35.50
C PHE A 30 -1.18 9.03 -36.91
N ARG A 31 -0.32 8.21 -37.52
CA ARG A 31 0.17 8.45 -38.90
C ARG A 31 -0.93 8.32 -39.95
N SER A 32 -1.90 7.41 -39.77
CA SER A 32 -3.05 7.28 -40.68
C SER A 32 -4.01 8.47 -40.61
N ARG A 33 -4.24 9.04 -39.42
CA ARG A 33 -5.14 10.20 -39.27
C ARG A 33 -4.58 11.49 -39.85
N ILE A 34 -3.27 11.72 -39.75
CA ILE A 34 -2.63 12.91 -40.35
C ILE A 34 -2.66 12.81 -41.88
N LEU A 35 -2.32 11.65 -42.44
CA LEU A 35 -2.39 11.42 -43.89
C LEU A 35 -3.82 11.56 -44.44
N ASP A 36 -4.83 11.07 -43.72
CA ASP A 36 -6.24 11.21 -44.12
C ASP A 36 -6.77 12.65 -44.00
N GLN A 37 -6.25 13.44 -43.05
CA GLN A 37 -6.66 14.84 -42.86
C GLN A 37 -6.01 15.76 -43.89
N GLU A 38 -4.72 15.57 -44.18
CA GLU A 38 -4.03 16.32 -45.24
C GLU A 38 -4.59 16.01 -46.63
N GLN A 39 -4.94 14.74 -46.91
CA GLN A 39 -5.60 14.39 -48.17
C GLN A 39 -7.02 14.97 -48.29
N ARG A 40 -7.77 15.09 -47.18
CA ARG A 40 -9.08 15.76 -47.19
C ARG A 40 -8.97 17.26 -47.41
N GLU A 41 -8.04 17.94 -46.73
CA GLU A 41 -7.83 19.39 -46.93
C GLU A 41 -7.35 19.72 -48.35
N MET A 42 -6.55 18.83 -48.96
CA MET A 42 -6.12 18.98 -50.34
C MET A 42 -7.28 18.78 -51.33
N MET A 43 -8.14 17.78 -51.10
CA MET A 43 -9.34 17.54 -51.90
C MET A 43 -10.38 18.67 -51.75
N GLU A 44 -10.55 19.23 -50.55
CA GLU A 44 -11.48 20.33 -50.28
C GLU A 44 -11.02 21.64 -50.93
N LYS A 45 -9.71 21.93 -50.96
CA LYS A 45 -9.15 23.09 -51.68
C LYS A 45 -9.24 22.94 -53.20
N VAL A 46 -9.07 21.73 -53.72
CA VAL A 46 -9.27 21.44 -55.14
C VAL A 46 -10.75 21.59 -55.52
N GLN A 47 -11.67 21.23 -54.64
CA GLN A 47 -13.11 21.36 -54.87
C GLN A 47 -13.59 22.82 -54.75
N GLN A 48 -13.09 23.59 -53.78
CA GLN A 48 -13.37 25.04 -53.67
C GLN A 48 -12.81 25.83 -54.87
N GLY A 49 -11.66 25.42 -55.43
CA GLY A 49 -11.13 26.01 -56.66
C GLY A 49 -11.94 25.67 -57.93
N ALA A 50 -12.67 24.55 -57.92
CA ALA A 50 -13.55 24.16 -59.02
C ALA A 50 -14.94 24.82 -58.94
N GLU A 51 -15.40 25.20 -57.74
CA GLU A 51 -16.70 25.83 -57.50
C GLU A 51 -16.67 27.37 -57.55
N SER A 52 -15.50 28.01 -57.41
CA SER A 52 -15.35 29.45 -57.64
C SER A 52 -15.31 29.76 -59.14
N GLY A 53 -16.44 29.61 -59.81
CA GLY A 53 -16.64 30.02 -61.20
C GLY A 53 -16.37 31.52 -61.38
N TYR A 54 -15.13 31.86 -61.70
CA TYR A 54 -14.75 33.20 -62.14
C TYR A 54 -15.30 33.41 -63.56
N VAL A 55 -16.52 33.95 -63.63
CA VAL A 55 -17.11 34.49 -64.84
C VAL A 55 -16.45 35.85 -65.10
N PHE A 56 -15.58 35.89 -66.10
CA PHE A 56 -15.11 37.15 -66.68
C PHE A 56 -16.24 37.72 -67.55
N ASP A 57 -16.87 38.79 -67.05
CA ASP A 57 -17.76 39.64 -67.83
C ASP A 57 -16.90 40.58 -68.68
N SER A 58 -17.10 40.54 -70.00
CA SER A 58 -16.36 41.32 -70.98
C SER A 58 -17.27 42.39 -71.57
N SER A 59 -17.16 43.62 -71.10
CA SER A 59 -17.64 44.81 -71.80
C SER A 59 -16.46 45.52 -72.47
N GLU A 60 -16.59 45.72 -73.78
CA GLU A 60 -15.69 46.43 -74.67
C GLU A 60 -15.48 47.90 -74.26
N ASP A 61 -14.26 48.42 -74.40
CA ASP A 61 -14.06 49.63 -75.20
C ASP A 61 -12.59 49.81 -75.64
N ALA A 62 -12.47 50.44 -76.81
CA ALA A 62 -11.41 50.32 -77.79
C ALA A 62 -10.04 50.94 -77.44
N LEU A 63 -8.98 50.32 -77.94
CA LEU A 63 -7.87 51.02 -78.61
C LEU A 63 -7.13 50.07 -79.57
N SER A 64 -7.29 50.39 -80.85
CA SER A 64 -6.73 49.71 -82.01
C SER A 64 -5.23 49.94 -82.16
N GLY A 65 -4.48 48.85 -82.32
CA GLY A 65 -3.08 48.82 -82.73
C GLY A 65 -2.68 47.38 -83.04
N GLU A 66 -2.78 47.03 -84.33
CA GLU A 66 -2.48 45.74 -84.95
C GLU A 66 -1.28 45.00 -84.36
N TYR A 67 -1.51 43.80 -83.80
CA TYR A 67 -0.71 42.56 -83.89
C TYR A 67 -1.18 41.55 -82.80
N VAL A 68 -2.49 41.33 -82.64
CA VAL A 68 -2.97 40.19 -81.85
C VAL A 68 -3.43 39.11 -82.81
N LYS A 69 -2.48 38.26 -83.24
CA LYS A 69 -2.84 36.95 -83.80
C LYS A 69 -3.78 36.29 -82.78
N LYS A 70 -4.95 35.83 -83.22
CA LYS A 70 -5.84 34.94 -82.45
C LYS A 70 -5.02 33.71 -82.04
N ILE A 71 -4.37 33.77 -80.88
CA ILE A 71 -3.79 32.60 -80.25
C ILE A 71 -5.01 31.77 -79.83
N ASP A 72 -5.14 30.59 -80.43
CA ASP A 72 -6.20 29.65 -80.10
C ASP A 72 -6.20 29.44 -78.58
N LYS A 73 -7.37 29.56 -77.93
CA LYS A 73 -7.51 29.38 -76.49
C LYS A 73 -6.89 28.05 -76.02
N LYS A 74 -6.89 27.04 -76.89
CA LYS A 74 -6.22 25.75 -76.64
C LYS A 74 -4.72 25.86 -76.42
N VAL A 75 -4.03 26.74 -77.15
CA VAL A 75 -2.57 26.94 -77.02
C VAL A 75 -2.23 27.64 -75.70
N ILE A 76 -3.05 28.61 -75.27
CA ILE A 76 -2.88 29.28 -73.97
C ILE A 76 -3.07 28.26 -72.83
N VAL A 77 -4.11 27.43 -72.90
CA VAL A 77 -4.36 26.39 -71.88
C VAL A 77 -3.20 25.39 -71.81
N ILE A 78 -2.69 24.92 -72.96
CA ILE A 78 -1.54 24.00 -72.99
C ILE A 78 -0.29 24.67 -72.40
N TYR A 79 0.00 25.92 -72.76
CA TYR A 79 1.17 26.64 -72.23
C TYR A 79 1.08 26.82 -70.71
N VAL A 80 -0.10 27.19 -70.19
CA VAL A 80 -0.32 27.30 -68.75
C VAL A 80 -0.08 25.95 -68.08
N VAL A 81 -0.73 24.87 -68.53
CA VAL A 81 -0.57 23.53 -67.93
C VAL A 81 0.89 23.05 -67.95
N VAL A 82 1.59 23.21 -69.08
CA VAL A 82 3.01 22.82 -69.19
C VAL A 82 3.88 23.68 -68.27
N SER A 83 3.63 24.99 -68.21
CA SER A 83 4.36 25.88 -67.31
C SER A 83 4.13 25.53 -65.84
N THR A 84 2.90 25.16 -65.44
CA THR A 84 2.62 24.71 -64.07
C THR A 84 3.35 23.41 -63.74
N ILE A 85 3.38 22.44 -64.66
CA ILE A 85 4.09 21.17 -64.46
C ILE A 85 5.60 21.40 -64.33
N VAL A 86 6.18 22.25 -65.19
CA VAL A 86 7.61 22.60 -65.11
C VAL A 86 7.92 23.31 -63.80
N LEU A 87 7.05 24.22 -63.34
CA LEU A 87 7.26 24.93 -62.08
C LEU A 87 7.14 23.99 -60.87
N THR A 88 6.14 23.10 -60.84
CA THR A 88 5.96 22.16 -59.71
C THR A 88 7.08 21.13 -59.66
N THR A 89 7.55 20.63 -60.80
CA THR A 89 8.71 19.72 -60.87
C THR A 89 10.00 20.42 -60.45
N LEU A 90 10.22 21.68 -60.85
CA LEU A 90 11.36 22.47 -60.39
C LEU A 90 11.32 22.70 -58.87
N ILE A 91 10.15 23.04 -58.32
CA ILE A 91 9.95 23.21 -56.88
C ILE A 91 10.24 21.90 -56.13
N PHE A 92 9.69 20.77 -56.60
CA PHE A 92 9.95 19.46 -56.01
C PHE A 92 11.43 19.07 -56.06
N PHE A 93 12.10 19.33 -57.18
CA PHE A 93 13.53 19.08 -57.33
C PHE A 93 14.36 19.95 -56.35
N ILE A 94 14.02 21.24 -56.21
CA ILE A 94 14.66 22.12 -55.24
C ILE A 94 14.44 21.63 -53.80
N TYR A 95 13.22 21.20 -53.43
CA TYR A 95 12.95 20.61 -52.12
C TYR A 95 13.73 19.31 -51.88
N SER A 96 13.90 18.47 -52.90
CA SER A 96 14.67 17.23 -52.79
C SER A 96 16.18 17.43 -52.60
N LEU A 97 16.70 18.63 -52.92
CA LEU A 97 18.10 19.00 -52.73
C LEU A 97 18.40 19.57 -51.33
N ILE A 98 17.38 19.88 -50.53
CA ILE A 98 17.56 20.35 -49.16
C ILE A 98 17.80 19.12 -48.28
N PRO A 99 18.99 18.97 -47.66
CA PRO A 99 19.25 17.82 -46.80
C PRO A 99 18.26 17.78 -45.65
N ASP A 100 17.77 16.57 -45.37
CA ASP A 100 16.78 16.33 -44.33
C ASP A 100 17.35 16.81 -42.98
N ALA A 101 16.48 17.38 -42.14
CA ALA A 101 16.87 17.88 -40.83
C ALA A 101 17.42 16.76 -39.94
N GLU A 102 16.97 15.52 -40.15
CA GLU A 102 17.51 14.33 -39.49
C GLU A 102 18.99 14.08 -39.87
N ASP A 103 19.35 14.17 -41.16
CA ASP A 103 20.74 14.01 -41.61
C ASP A 103 21.66 15.08 -41.02
N LYS A 104 21.16 16.32 -40.95
CA LYS A 104 21.86 17.42 -40.29
C LYS A 104 22.06 17.14 -38.81
N PHE A 105 21.07 16.57 -38.13
CA PHE A 105 21.19 16.18 -36.73
C PHE A 105 22.20 15.05 -36.50
N VAL A 106 22.26 14.04 -37.38
CA VAL A 106 23.27 12.98 -37.32
C VAL A 106 24.67 13.57 -37.50
N LYS A 107 24.85 14.47 -38.47
CA LYS A 107 26.12 15.18 -38.67
C LYS A 107 26.49 16.03 -37.45
N TYR A 108 25.51 16.74 -36.88
CA TYR A 108 25.67 17.54 -35.67
C TYR A 108 26.17 16.69 -34.49
N LYS A 109 25.56 15.51 -34.27
CA LYS A 109 26.00 14.55 -33.25
C LYS A 109 27.41 14.00 -33.51
N SER A 110 27.74 13.70 -34.77
CA SER A 110 29.08 13.24 -35.15
C SER A 110 30.15 14.28 -34.86
N LEU A 111 29.90 15.55 -35.20
CA LEU A 111 30.83 16.65 -34.93
C LEU A 111 31.09 16.80 -33.43
N ILE A 112 30.05 16.73 -32.60
CA ILE A 112 30.19 16.80 -31.14
C ILE A 112 31.00 15.61 -30.62
N ALA A 113 30.73 14.40 -31.09
CA ALA A 113 31.51 13.22 -30.71
C ALA A 113 32.99 13.32 -31.11
N GLU A 114 33.30 13.95 -32.25
CA GLU A 114 34.68 14.23 -32.66
C GLU A 114 35.34 15.27 -31.75
N VAL A 115 34.64 16.36 -31.44
CA VAL A 115 35.11 17.39 -30.49
C VAL A 115 35.43 16.79 -29.13
N GLU A 116 34.59 15.88 -28.62
CA GLU A 116 34.85 15.20 -27.36
C GLU A 116 36.10 14.31 -27.41
N LYS A 117 36.29 13.57 -28.51
CA LYS A 117 37.53 12.80 -28.73
C LYS A 117 38.76 13.69 -28.77
N LEU A 118 38.67 14.84 -29.43
CA LEU A 118 39.75 15.82 -29.49
C LEU A 118 40.04 16.40 -28.11
N ASN A 119 39.03 16.72 -27.30
CA ASN A 119 39.20 17.19 -25.92
C ASN A 119 39.90 16.14 -25.04
N VAL A 120 39.52 14.86 -25.17
CA VAL A 120 40.20 13.76 -24.46
C VAL A 120 41.66 13.65 -24.91
N LYS A 121 41.93 13.73 -26.22
CA LYS A 121 43.29 13.69 -26.76
C LYS A 121 44.13 14.88 -26.27
N LYS A 122 43.56 16.09 -26.26
CA LYS A 122 44.16 17.32 -25.73
C LYS A 122 44.53 17.13 -24.26
N SER A 123 43.58 16.72 -23.42
CA SER A 123 43.81 16.50 -21.98
C SER A 123 44.92 15.48 -21.70
N LYS A 124 44.96 14.37 -22.45
CA LYS A 124 46.04 13.38 -22.33
C LYS A 124 47.41 13.98 -22.67
N LYS A 125 47.50 14.79 -23.72
CA LYS A 125 48.73 15.48 -24.13
C LYS A 125 49.19 16.50 -23.09
N ILE A 126 48.25 17.21 -22.47
CA ILE A 126 48.55 18.13 -21.36
C ILE A 126 49.20 17.35 -20.20
N GLN A 127 48.61 16.23 -19.78
CA GLN A 127 49.17 15.38 -18.72
C GLN A 127 50.55 14.82 -19.06
N GLU A 128 50.79 14.47 -20.33
CA GLU A 128 52.12 14.06 -20.82
C GLU A 128 53.14 15.19 -20.63
N ILE A 129 52.82 16.43 -21.02
CA ILE A 129 53.69 17.60 -20.82
C ILE A 129 53.93 17.85 -19.34
N GLU A 130 52.88 17.89 -18.51
CA GLU A 130 53.00 18.15 -17.08
C GLU A 130 53.91 17.15 -16.37
N SER A 131 53.82 15.87 -16.76
CA SER A 131 54.71 14.81 -16.26
C SER A 131 56.17 15.08 -16.64
N VAL A 132 56.45 15.36 -17.91
CA VAL A 132 57.82 15.63 -18.39
C VAL A 132 58.38 16.92 -17.79
N VAL A 133 57.58 17.97 -17.67
CA VAL A 133 57.97 19.24 -17.01
C VAL A 133 58.30 19.00 -15.55
N SER A 134 57.50 18.21 -14.84
CA SER A 134 57.76 17.84 -13.44
C SER A 134 59.07 17.08 -13.27
N GLU A 135 59.44 16.24 -14.25
CA GLU A 135 60.74 15.58 -14.27
C GLU A 135 61.88 16.56 -14.57
N LEU A 136 61.71 17.48 -15.51
CA LEU A 136 62.71 18.49 -15.87
C LEU A 136 62.99 19.43 -14.70
N LYS A 137 61.97 19.85 -13.94
CA LYS A 137 62.10 20.70 -12.76
C LYS A 137 62.99 20.15 -11.65
N LYS A 138 63.30 18.85 -11.66
CA LYS A 138 64.29 18.24 -10.75
C LYS A 138 65.72 18.72 -11.01
N ASN A 139 65.98 19.26 -12.20
CA ASN A 139 67.23 19.90 -12.54
C ASN A 139 67.10 21.42 -12.29
N GLU A 140 68.03 22.00 -11.51
CA GLU A 140 68.04 23.42 -11.13
C GLU A 140 67.95 24.37 -12.35
N LYS A 141 68.48 23.97 -13.51
CA LYS A 141 68.40 24.74 -14.76
C LYS A 141 66.95 24.96 -15.24
N TYR A 142 66.03 24.06 -14.92
CA TYR A 142 64.63 24.05 -15.41
C TYR A 142 63.59 24.27 -14.30
N LYS A 143 64.05 24.63 -13.09
CA LYS A 143 63.19 24.76 -11.90
C LYS A 143 62.11 25.83 -12.05
N ASN A 144 62.41 26.89 -12.80
CA ASN A 144 61.55 28.05 -13.00
C ASN A 144 60.58 27.92 -14.19
N LEU A 145 60.39 26.71 -14.74
CA LEU A 145 59.36 26.52 -15.77
C LEU A 145 57.97 26.75 -15.15
N GLU A 146 57.17 27.61 -15.76
CA GLU A 146 55.83 27.94 -15.28
C GLU A 146 54.76 27.30 -16.17
N ILE A 147 53.77 26.70 -15.51
CA ILE A 147 52.59 26.12 -16.16
C ILE A 147 51.55 27.23 -16.31
N ASP A 148 51.03 27.40 -17.52
CA ASP A 148 49.91 28.30 -17.77
C ASP A 148 48.60 27.57 -17.42
N SER A 149 47.73 28.24 -16.68
CA SER A 149 46.41 27.70 -16.33
C SER A 149 45.36 27.94 -17.42
N ASN A 150 45.72 28.67 -18.49
CA ASN A 150 44.82 28.91 -19.62
C ASN A 150 44.69 27.68 -20.51
N ASP A 151 43.46 27.46 -20.98
CA ASP A 151 43.07 26.28 -21.75
C ASP A 151 43.84 26.14 -23.10
N ASP A 152 44.50 27.19 -23.58
CA ASP A 152 45.17 27.20 -24.89
C ASP A 152 46.64 26.73 -24.87
N ARG A 153 47.30 26.69 -23.69
CA ARG A 153 48.72 26.33 -23.55
C ARG A 153 48.99 25.69 -22.20
N VAL A 154 49.94 24.74 -22.15
CA VAL A 154 50.36 24.13 -20.88
C VAL A 154 51.46 24.94 -20.19
N LEU A 155 52.30 25.63 -20.96
CA LEU A 155 53.43 26.40 -20.45
C LEU A 155 53.28 27.88 -20.83
N THR A 156 53.80 28.76 -19.98
CA THR A 156 53.86 30.20 -20.28
C THR A 156 54.67 30.45 -21.55
N ALA A 157 54.38 31.54 -22.27
CA ALA A 157 55.11 31.88 -23.49
C ALA A 157 56.64 31.99 -23.23
N GLU A 158 57.02 32.56 -22.08
CA GLU A 158 58.40 32.68 -21.62
C GLU A 158 59.05 31.30 -21.37
N SER A 159 58.33 30.38 -20.72
CA SER A 159 58.81 29.01 -20.48
C SER A 159 59.02 28.25 -21.79
N MET A 160 58.11 28.42 -22.76
CA MET A 160 58.23 27.80 -24.08
C MET A 160 59.39 28.37 -24.91
N GLU A 161 59.62 29.68 -24.84
CA GLU A 161 60.76 30.31 -25.49
C GLU A 161 62.08 29.85 -24.86
N PHE A 162 62.14 29.78 -23.54
CA PHE A 162 63.28 29.23 -22.82
C PHE A 162 63.57 27.78 -23.23
N LEU A 163 62.56 26.91 -23.27
CA LEU A 163 62.70 25.53 -23.71
C LEU A 163 63.21 25.43 -25.15
N SER A 164 62.68 26.24 -26.07
CA SER A 164 63.14 26.30 -27.46
C SER A 164 64.62 26.66 -27.56
N GLN A 165 65.07 27.67 -26.80
CA GLN A 165 66.49 28.05 -26.76
C GLN A 165 67.37 26.96 -26.14
N GLN A 166 66.86 26.23 -25.14
CA GLN A 166 67.61 25.14 -24.51
C GLN A 166 67.67 23.88 -25.38
N ALA A 167 66.68 23.62 -26.22
CA ALA A 167 66.70 22.48 -27.15
C ALA A 167 67.95 22.48 -28.05
N GLU A 168 68.42 23.65 -28.44
CA GLU A 168 69.64 23.81 -29.26
C GLU A 168 70.93 23.69 -28.44
N LYS A 169 70.93 24.23 -27.21
CA LYS A 169 72.11 24.37 -26.34
C LYS A 169 72.34 23.21 -25.37
N GLU A 170 71.40 22.29 -25.23
CA GLU A 170 71.49 21.18 -24.28
C GLU A 170 72.33 20.03 -24.84
N ASP A 171 73.39 19.68 -24.10
CA ASP A 171 74.31 18.59 -24.46
C ASP A 171 73.78 17.22 -24.01
N ASN A 172 72.98 17.17 -22.95
CA ASN A 172 72.40 15.92 -22.47
C ASN A 172 71.28 15.46 -23.41
N SER A 173 71.55 14.40 -24.18
CA SER A 173 70.61 13.85 -25.16
C SER A 173 69.25 13.44 -24.55
N GLY A 174 69.22 12.97 -23.30
CA GLY A 174 68.00 12.63 -22.58
C GLY A 174 67.15 13.86 -22.23
N ILE A 175 67.79 14.94 -21.75
CA ILE A 175 67.10 16.20 -21.46
C ILE A 175 66.64 16.86 -22.76
N LYS A 176 67.51 16.91 -23.78
CA LYS A 176 67.17 17.44 -25.10
C LYS A 176 65.95 16.75 -25.70
N SER A 177 65.88 15.41 -25.62
CA SER A 177 64.72 14.64 -26.07
C SER A 177 63.43 15.00 -25.31
N LYS A 178 63.51 15.19 -24.00
CA LYS A 178 62.36 15.64 -23.18
C LYS A 178 61.88 17.03 -23.58
N ILE A 179 62.80 17.97 -23.80
CA ILE A 179 62.49 19.32 -24.27
C ILE A 179 61.80 19.28 -25.63
N SER A 180 62.36 18.54 -26.60
CA SER A 180 61.74 18.39 -27.92
C SER A 180 60.36 17.75 -27.85
N SER A 181 60.16 16.77 -26.95
CA SER A 181 58.85 16.14 -26.74
C SER A 181 57.80 17.12 -26.20
N ILE A 182 58.18 18.01 -25.28
CA ILE A 182 57.30 19.09 -24.79
C ILE A 182 56.93 20.03 -25.92
N ILE A 183 57.91 20.51 -26.70
CA ILE A 183 57.68 21.45 -27.80
C ILE A 183 56.74 20.84 -28.85
N GLN A 184 57.01 19.61 -29.28
CA GLN A 184 56.15 18.90 -30.23
C GLN A 184 54.74 18.70 -29.67
N SER A 185 54.60 18.34 -28.39
CA SER A 185 53.29 18.13 -27.77
C SER A 185 52.50 19.43 -27.64
N ASP A 186 53.15 20.57 -27.39
CA ASP A 186 52.51 21.90 -27.37
C ASP A 186 51.99 22.30 -28.77
N GLU A 187 52.75 22.04 -29.82
CA GLU A 187 52.30 22.24 -31.21
C GLU A 187 51.10 21.34 -31.56
N GLU A 188 51.14 20.07 -31.13
CA GLU A 188 50.01 19.14 -31.29
C GLU A 188 48.77 19.64 -30.54
N ILE A 189 48.91 20.17 -29.33
CA ILE A 189 47.80 20.75 -28.55
C ILE A 189 47.20 21.95 -29.29
N LYS A 190 48.03 22.86 -29.81
CA LYS A 190 47.56 24.01 -30.60
C LYS A 190 46.80 23.57 -31.85
N ALA A 191 47.30 22.57 -32.57
CA ALA A 191 46.62 22.01 -33.73
C ALA A 191 45.26 21.39 -33.36
N ILE A 192 45.21 20.61 -32.27
CA ILE A 192 43.96 20.03 -31.74
C ILE A 192 42.97 21.14 -31.34
N GLN A 193 43.44 22.20 -30.68
CA GLN A 193 42.61 23.33 -30.27
C GLN A 193 42.01 24.06 -31.46
N GLN A 194 42.79 24.30 -32.52
CA GLN A 194 42.27 24.88 -33.77
C GLN A 194 41.22 23.97 -34.42
N ASP A 195 41.43 22.66 -34.40
CA ASP A 195 40.48 21.70 -34.95
C ASP A 195 39.16 21.70 -34.15
N ILE A 196 39.24 21.75 -32.81
CA ILE A 196 38.08 21.92 -31.91
C ILE A 196 37.31 23.21 -32.24
N ILE A 197 38.01 24.36 -32.32
CA ILE A 197 37.40 25.65 -32.64
C ILE A 197 36.70 25.58 -34.01
N SER A 198 37.35 24.97 -35.00
CA SER A 198 36.80 24.85 -36.35
C SER A 198 35.54 23.98 -36.38
N LYS A 199 35.52 22.86 -35.66
CA LYS A 199 34.38 21.92 -35.59
C LYS A 199 33.23 22.44 -34.75
N ASN A 200 33.52 23.26 -33.74
CA ASN A 200 32.50 23.94 -32.93
C ASN A 200 31.84 25.12 -33.65
N LYS A 201 32.40 25.58 -34.77
CA LYS A 201 31.84 26.72 -35.51
C LYS A 201 30.44 26.39 -36.03
N GLY A 202 29.45 27.11 -35.51
CA GLY A 202 28.03 26.91 -35.87
C GLY A 202 27.31 25.85 -35.03
N LEU A 203 27.99 25.22 -34.07
CA LEU A 203 27.31 24.40 -33.06
C LEU A 203 26.76 25.32 -31.97
N GLU A 204 25.52 25.07 -31.55
CA GLU A 204 24.99 25.71 -30.35
C GLU A 204 25.67 25.17 -29.10
N ALA A 205 26.03 26.05 -28.16
CA ALA A 205 26.64 25.65 -26.90
C ALA A 205 25.74 24.71 -26.10
N PRO A 206 26.30 23.68 -25.45
CA PRO A 206 25.53 22.77 -24.62
C PRO A 206 25.01 23.50 -23.38
N VAL A 207 23.92 22.99 -22.82
CA VAL A 207 23.41 23.45 -21.53
C VAL A 207 23.74 22.42 -20.47
N VAL A 208 24.36 22.87 -19.38
CA VAL A 208 24.71 22.00 -18.25
C VAL A 208 23.46 21.64 -17.45
N MET A 209 23.31 20.35 -17.19
CA MET A 209 22.30 19.77 -16.33
C MET A 209 22.63 20.05 -14.87
N THR A 210 21.60 20.39 -14.09
CA THR A 210 21.73 20.66 -12.65
C THR A 210 20.74 19.79 -11.89
N LYS A 211 20.87 19.69 -10.57
CA LYS A 211 19.94 18.91 -9.72
C LYS A 211 18.48 19.31 -9.87
N SER A 212 18.19 20.58 -10.18
CA SER A 212 16.84 21.10 -10.34
C SER A 212 16.38 21.19 -11.81
N ARG A 213 17.29 20.98 -12.76
CA ARG A 213 17.03 21.15 -14.19
C ARG A 213 17.59 19.99 -15.00
N GLY A 214 16.74 19.00 -15.29
CA GLY A 214 17.02 17.81 -16.08
C GLY A 214 16.87 18.03 -17.59
N HIS A 215 17.00 16.95 -18.37
CA HIS A 215 17.02 16.99 -19.84
C HIS A 215 15.74 17.63 -20.42
N GLU A 216 14.56 17.16 -20.00
CA GLU A 216 13.27 17.66 -20.51
C GLU A 216 13.09 19.17 -20.29
N GLN A 217 13.47 19.67 -19.12
CA GLN A 217 13.32 21.09 -18.77
C GLN A 217 14.28 21.96 -19.58
N ILE A 218 15.48 21.45 -19.86
CA ILE A 218 16.44 22.12 -20.75
C ILE A 218 15.89 22.15 -22.18
N ALA A 219 15.40 21.02 -22.68
CA ALA A 219 14.77 20.89 -23.99
C ALA A 219 13.60 21.88 -24.17
N TYR A 220 12.72 21.92 -23.18
CA TYR A 220 11.58 22.82 -23.17
C TYR A 220 11.98 24.29 -23.16
N ALA A 221 12.92 24.68 -22.30
CA ALA A 221 13.43 26.06 -22.27
C ALA A 221 14.09 26.45 -23.59
N PHE A 222 14.84 25.53 -24.21
CA PHE A 222 15.45 25.75 -25.51
C PHE A 222 14.40 26.03 -26.61
N LEU A 223 13.38 25.18 -26.71
CA LEU A 223 12.36 25.31 -27.74
C LEU A 223 11.47 26.54 -27.54
N THR A 224 11.07 26.84 -26.31
CA THR A 224 10.18 27.97 -26.02
C THR A 224 10.92 29.29 -26.00
N GLN A 225 12.05 29.40 -25.28
CA GLN A 225 12.73 30.68 -25.05
C GLN A 225 13.69 31.05 -26.18
N LYS A 226 14.36 30.07 -26.79
CA LYS A 226 15.36 30.31 -27.84
C LYS A 226 14.82 30.13 -29.25
N LYS A 227 13.92 29.17 -29.47
CA LYS A 227 13.30 28.92 -30.79
C LYS A 227 11.90 29.53 -30.94
N GLY A 228 11.29 30.02 -29.85
CA GLY A 228 10.01 30.73 -29.89
C GLY A 228 8.80 29.83 -30.17
N LEU A 229 8.89 28.52 -29.90
CA LEU A 229 7.76 27.61 -30.07
C LEU A 229 6.70 27.86 -28.99
N SER A 230 5.43 27.63 -29.34
CA SER A 230 4.35 27.58 -28.36
C SER A 230 4.53 26.40 -27.40
N ASP A 231 3.99 26.51 -26.19
CA ASP A 231 4.07 25.45 -25.18
C ASP A 231 3.57 24.10 -25.69
N GLN A 232 2.46 24.11 -26.44
CA GLN A 232 1.89 22.90 -27.01
C GLN A 232 2.83 22.27 -28.03
N LYS A 233 3.39 23.07 -28.95
CA LYS A 233 4.28 22.53 -29.98
C LYS A 233 5.62 22.06 -29.41
N ALA A 234 6.15 22.77 -28.41
CA ALA A 234 7.37 22.38 -27.72
C ALA A 234 7.21 21.01 -27.03
N LYS A 235 6.09 20.77 -26.33
CA LYS A 235 5.80 19.47 -25.71
C LYS A 235 5.68 18.37 -26.76
N GLU A 236 4.92 18.61 -27.83
CA GLU A 236 4.73 17.65 -28.92
C GLU A 236 6.07 17.18 -29.53
N VAL A 237 6.99 18.11 -29.80
CA VAL A 237 8.29 17.73 -30.39
C VAL A 237 9.22 17.07 -29.36
N ILE A 238 9.16 17.44 -28.08
CA ILE A 238 9.93 16.77 -27.01
C ILE A 238 9.47 15.33 -26.81
N GLU A 239 8.17 15.07 -26.87
CA GLU A 239 7.60 13.72 -26.75
C GLU A 239 8.06 12.79 -27.90
N SER A 240 8.44 13.37 -29.03
CA SER A 240 8.95 12.62 -30.19
C SER A 240 10.41 12.17 -30.06
N VAL A 241 11.15 12.63 -29.05
CA VAL A 241 12.57 12.31 -28.85
C VAL A 241 12.82 11.54 -27.55
N ASN A 242 13.90 10.76 -27.55
CA ASN A 242 14.34 10.02 -26.37
C ASN A 242 15.02 10.96 -25.36
N VAL A 243 14.21 11.54 -24.48
CA VAL A 243 14.69 12.31 -23.33
C VAL A 243 15.35 11.38 -22.32
N PHE A 244 16.38 11.88 -21.64
CA PHE A 244 17.12 11.11 -20.66
C PHE A 244 16.48 11.32 -19.30
N ASP A 245 15.97 10.22 -18.73
CA ASP A 245 15.10 10.27 -17.53
C ASP A 245 15.84 10.68 -16.25
N TYR A 246 17.16 10.58 -16.23
CA TYR A 246 17.95 10.82 -15.02
C TYR A 246 18.46 12.25 -14.98
N THR A 247 18.27 12.91 -13.85
CA THR A 247 18.90 14.21 -13.60
C THR A 247 20.24 13.99 -12.92
N TYR A 248 21.33 14.40 -13.57
CA TYR A 248 22.69 14.29 -13.04
C TYR A 248 23.48 15.55 -13.32
N GLU A 249 24.04 16.14 -12.27
CA GLU A 249 24.75 17.41 -12.34
C GLU A 249 26.02 17.30 -13.19
N GLY A 250 26.25 18.29 -14.05
CA GLY A 250 27.44 18.35 -14.91
C GLY A 250 27.26 17.71 -16.30
N LEU A 251 26.21 16.93 -16.54
CA LEU A 251 25.94 16.40 -17.88
C LEU A 251 25.61 17.53 -18.87
N TYR A 252 26.09 17.41 -20.11
CA TYR A 252 25.82 18.39 -21.16
C TYR A 252 24.64 17.94 -22.01
N VAL A 253 23.66 18.81 -22.16
CA VAL A 253 22.50 18.60 -23.04
C VAL A 253 22.68 19.43 -24.30
N TRP A 254 22.74 18.72 -25.44
CA TRP A 254 22.87 19.31 -26.76
C TRP A 254 21.52 19.31 -27.45
N ASN A 255 21.07 20.48 -27.89
CA ASN A 255 19.78 20.65 -28.53
C ASN A 255 19.97 21.08 -29.98
N PHE A 256 19.15 20.50 -30.85
CA PHE A 256 19.09 20.82 -32.27
C PHE A 256 17.63 21.04 -32.67
N TYR A 257 17.35 22.14 -33.35
CA TYR A 257 16.03 22.40 -33.92
C TYR A 257 16.15 23.13 -35.25
N GLU A 258 15.66 22.48 -36.31
CA GLU A 258 15.65 23.01 -37.66
C GLU A 258 14.49 22.39 -38.45
N ASN A 259 13.77 23.20 -39.25
CA ASN A 259 12.67 22.75 -40.11
C ASN A 259 11.62 21.87 -39.42
N GLY A 260 11.29 22.17 -38.16
CA GLY A 260 10.30 21.41 -37.40
C GLY A 260 10.83 20.12 -36.75
N PHE A 261 12.02 19.66 -37.12
CA PHE A 261 12.69 18.53 -36.49
C PHE A 261 13.41 18.98 -35.23
N TYR A 262 13.12 18.30 -34.12
CA TYR A 262 13.83 18.47 -32.86
C TYR A 262 14.67 17.23 -32.56
N GLY A 263 15.93 17.44 -32.20
CA GLY A 263 16.84 16.38 -31.76
C GLY A 263 17.57 16.82 -30.51
N SER A 264 17.71 15.91 -29.54
CA SER A 264 18.49 16.16 -28.35
C SER A 264 19.25 14.93 -27.90
N PHE A 265 20.43 15.15 -27.34
CA PHE A 265 21.24 14.09 -26.76
C PHE A 265 22.11 14.64 -25.64
N ILE A 266 22.65 13.71 -24.85
CA ILE A 266 23.46 14.02 -23.69
C ILE A 266 24.86 13.50 -23.86
N THR A 267 25.82 14.29 -23.41
CA THR A 267 27.21 13.85 -23.24
C THR A 267 27.71 14.07 -21.82
N LYS A 268 28.90 13.53 -21.51
CA LYS A 268 29.45 13.52 -20.14
C LYS A 268 29.62 14.94 -19.59
N GLY A 269 30.06 15.89 -20.42
CA GLY A 269 30.29 17.27 -19.98
C GLY A 269 31.27 17.33 -18.79
N GLU A 270 30.85 18.03 -17.74
CA GLU A 270 31.57 18.20 -16.47
C GLU A 270 31.29 17.09 -15.45
N ALA A 271 30.35 16.18 -15.74
CA ALA A 271 30.02 15.11 -14.81
C ALA A 271 31.20 14.15 -14.62
N ASP A 272 31.33 13.56 -13.43
CA ASP A 272 32.28 12.49 -13.14
C ASP A 272 31.93 11.19 -13.90
N LYS A 273 30.63 10.93 -14.11
CA LYS A 273 30.08 9.75 -14.78
C LYS A 273 29.43 10.06 -16.12
N SER A 274 29.57 9.14 -17.07
CA SER A 274 28.89 9.20 -18.36
C SER A 274 27.40 8.85 -18.24
N PRO A 275 26.55 9.29 -19.19
CA PRO A 275 25.12 8.94 -19.22
C PRO A 275 24.85 7.42 -19.19
N ASN A 276 25.71 6.62 -19.82
CA ASN A 276 25.57 5.16 -19.85
C ASN A 276 25.89 4.52 -18.51
N GLU A 277 26.90 5.03 -17.78
CA GLU A 277 27.20 4.57 -16.43
C GLU A 277 26.07 4.91 -15.46
N ILE A 278 25.47 6.10 -15.60
CA ILE A 278 24.31 6.51 -14.80
C ILE A 278 23.11 5.60 -15.09
N LYS A 279 22.81 5.31 -16.36
CA LYS A 279 21.76 4.35 -16.74
C LYS A 279 21.99 2.97 -16.12
N LYS A 280 23.23 2.47 -16.16
CA LYS A 280 23.58 1.16 -15.60
C LYS A 280 23.40 1.14 -14.08
N LEU A 281 23.86 2.17 -13.38
CA LEU A 281 23.71 2.30 -11.93
C LEU A 281 22.23 2.38 -11.52
N ALA A 282 21.43 3.14 -12.25
CA ALA A 282 20.01 3.23 -11.99
C ALA A 282 19.28 1.90 -12.25
N GLN A 283 19.63 1.18 -13.32
CA GLN A 283 19.08 -0.14 -13.60
C GLN A 283 19.45 -1.15 -12.51
N GLN A 284 20.68 -1.13 -12.01
CA GLN A 284 21.11 -1.99 -10.91
C GLN A 284 20.32 -1.68 -9.63
N ALA A 285 20.22 -0.39 -9.26
CA ALA A 285 19.44 0.03 -8.09
C ALA A 285 17.95 -0.37 -8.21
N PHE A 286 17.37 -0.27 -9.42
CA PHE A 286 16.01 -0.70 -9.67
C PHE A 286 15.84 -2.22 -9.52
N GLN A 287 16.77 -3.02 -10.06
CA GLN A 287 16.74 -4.48 -9.93
C GLN A 287 16.89 -4.92 -8.47
N GLU A 288 17.80 -4.32 -7.71
CA GLU A 288 17.94 -4.58 -6.28
C GLU A 288 16.66 -4.27 -5.52
N ARG A 289 16.03 -3.11 -5.82
CA ARG A 289 14.76 -2.75 -5.20
C ARG A 289 13.64 -3.73 -5.54
N MET A 290 13.59 -4.22 -6.77
CA MET A 290 12.62 -5.24 -7.19
C MET A 290 12.81 -6.55 -6.41
N LEU A 291 14.05 -7.01 -6.25
CA LEU A 291 14.35 -8.21 -5.47
C LEU A 291 13.96 -8.05 -3.99
N ASP A 292 14.19 -6.87 -3.40
CA ASP A 292 13.77 -6.60 -2.02
C ASP A 292 12.24 -6.58 -1.88
N LEU A 293 11.52 -5.99 -2.84
CA LEU A 293 10.06 -6.01 -2.87
C LEU A 293 9.50 -7.42 -3.04
N GLU A 294 10.16 -8.28 -3.85
CA GLU A 294 9.79 -9.68 -3.98
C GLU A 294 10.01 -10.46 -2.67
N ARG A 295 11.12 -10.23 -1.98
CA ARG A 295 11.38 -10.81 -0.65
C ARG A 295 10.33 -10.36 0.36
N GLU A 296 10.00 -9.08 0.41
CA GLU A 296 8.95 -8.55 1.29
C GLU A 296 7.59 -9.18 0.97
N LYS A 297 7.23 -9.29 -0.31
CA LYS A 297 5.99 -9.94 -0.75
C LYS A 297 5.93 -11.41 -0.33
N THR A 298 7.03 -12.15 -0.45
CA THR A 298 7.07 -13.56 -0.02
C THR A 298 6.98 -13.71 1.50
N ALA A 299 7.66 -12.84 2.26
CA ALA A 299 7.55 -12.80 3.71
C ALA A 299 6.11 -12.50 4.16
N LEU A 300 5.47 -11.49 3.57
CA LEU A 300 4.07 -11.15 3.84
C LEU A 300 3.14 -12.32 3.52
N LYS A 301 3.33 -12.99 2.38
CA LYS A 301 2.52 -14.18 2.00
C LYS A 301 2.69 -15.34 2.99
N ASN A 302 3.87 -15.52 3.57
CA ASN A 302 4.09 -16.54 4.59
C ASN A 302 3.42 -16.16 5.92
N ILE A 303 3.50 -14.89 6.32
CA ILE A 303 2.81 -14.37 7.51
C ILE A 303 1.29 -14.52 7.36
N THR A 304 0.71 -14.19 6.21
CA THR A 304 -0.74 -14.34 5.99
C THR A 304 -1.17 -15.80 6.10
N LYS A 305 -0.41 -16.73 5.52
CA LYS A 305 -0.68 -18.18 5.66
C LYS A 305 -0.59 -18.66 7.11
N GLN A 306 0.39 -18.17 7.86
CA GLN A 306 0.52 -18.50 9.28
C GLN A 306 -0.70 -17.97 10.06
N LEU A 307 -1.08 -16.72 9.86
CA LEU A 307 -2.24 -16.10 10.49
C LEU A 307 -3.56 -16.81 10.14
N GLU A 308 -3.73 -17.25 8.90
CA GLU A 308 -4.89 -18.07 8.48
C GLU A 308 -4.93 -19.41 9.23
N THR A 309 -3.77 -20.05 9.42
CA THR A 309 -3.64 -21.31 10.16
C THR A 309 -3.94 -21.11 11.64
N ASP A 310 -3.42 -20.04 12.24
CA ASP A 310 -3.65 -19.68 13.64
C ASP A 310 -5.13 -19.33 13.87
N LEU A 311 -5.76 -18.60 12.95
CA LEU A 311 -7.17 -18.26 12.99
C LEU A 311 -8.05 -19.51 12.94
N LYS A 312 -7.76 -20.44 12.03
CA LYS A 312 -8.48 -21.72 11.95
C LYS A 312 -8.33 -22.54 13.24
N THR A 313 -7.13 -22.56 13.81
CA THR A 313 -6.84 -23.26 15.07
C THR A 313 -7.59 -22.62 16.24
N SER A 314 -7.60 -21.29 16.32
CA SER A 314 -8.33 -20.55 17.34
C SER A 314 -9.85 -20.74 17.22
N GLN A 315 -10.39 -20.77 16.00
CA GLN A 315 -11.81 -21.06 15.77
C GLN A 315 -12.20 -22.46 16.24
N ALA A 316 -11.39 -23.49 15.91
CA ALA A 316 -11.62 -24.85 16.39
C ALA A 316 -11.59 -24.95 17.93
N LYS A 317 -10.69 -24.20 18.58
CA LYS A 317 -10.62 -24.14 20.05
C LYS A 317 -11.85 -23.47 20.66
N VAL A 318 -12.36 -22.40 20.05
CA VAL A 318 -13.60 -21.74 20.48
C VAL A 318 -14.78 -22.70 20.37
N GLU A 319 -14.91 -23.44 19.26
CA GLU A 319 -15.96 -24.44 19.08
C GLU A 319 -15.88 -25.56 20.13
N GLN A 320 -14.67 -26.05 20.42
CA GLN A 320 -14.47 -27.04 21.50
C GLN A 320 -14.92 -26.49 22.86
N LEU A 321 -14.53 -25.27 23.22
CA LEU A 321 -14.91 -24.66 24.50
C LEU A 321 -16.42 -24.42 24.61
N LEU A 322 -17.09 -24.07 23.51
CA LEU A 322 -18.56 -23.96 23.48
C LEU A 322 -19.22 -25.32 23.74
N ASN A 323 -18.75 -26.38 23.10
CA ASN A 323 -19.24 -27.73 23.34
C ASN A 323 -19.00 -28.20 24.79
N GLU A 324 -17.86 -27.86 25.38
CA GLU A 324 -17.57 -28.16 26.80
C GLU A 324 -18.49 -27.38 27.74
N ARG A 325 -18.74 -26.09 27.46
CA ARG A 325 -19.68 -25.26 28.22
C ARG A 325 -21.09 -25.85 28.19
N ASP A 326 -21.56 -26.29 27.03
CA ASP A 326 -22.91 -26.85 26.89
C ASP A 326 -23.05 -28.17 27.67
N LYS A 327 -22.03 -29.04 27.63
CA LYS A 327 -21.98 -30.25 28.48
C LYS A 327 -22.01 -29.92 29.97
N LEU A 328 -21.30 -28.88 30.41
CA LEU A 328 -21.35 -28.44 31.80
C LEU A 328 -22.74 -27.94 32.19
N GLY A 329 -23.44 -27.23 31.30
CA GLY A 329 -24.83 -26.82 31.52
C GLY A 329 -25.80 -28.00 31.67
N GLU A 330 -25.63 -29.05 30.88
CA GLU A 330 -26.39 -30.30 31.03
C GLU A 330 -26.10 -31.00 32.36
N LEU A 331 -24.83 -31.06 32.77
CA LEU A 331 -24.42 -31.65 34.04
C LEU A 331 -25.00 -30.88 35.24
N ASP A 332 -25.01 -29.55 35.18
CA ASP A 332 -25.57 -28.72 36.25
C ASP A 332 -27.09 -28.94 36.37
N SER A 333 -27.78 -29.04 35.22
CA SER A 333 -29.21 -29.36 35.16
C SER A 333 -29.52 -30.74 35.76
N LYS A 334 -28.72 -31.76 35.43
CA LYS A 334 -28.83 -33.11 36.02
C LYS A 334 -28.53 -33.11 37.52
N ASN A 335 -27.52 -32.37 37.96
CA ASN A 335 -27.19 -32.24 39.38
C ASN A 335 -28.33 -31.58 40.17
N LYS A 336 -29.00 -30.59 39.59
CA LYS A 336 -30.17 -29.97 40.20
C LYS A 336 -31.33 -30.99 40.34
N GLN A 337 -31.62 -31.74 39.28
CA GLN A 337 -32.63 -32.81 39.32
C GLN A 337 -32.31 -33.88 40.37
N LEU A 338 -31.06 -34.35 40.43
CA LEU A 338 -30.63 -35.34 41.42
C LEU A 338 -30.78 -34.82 42.86
N LYS A 339 -30.47 -33.55 43.11
CA LYS A 339 -30.70 -32.93 44.43
C LYS A 339 -32.18 -32.90 44.79
N GLU A 340 -33.05 -32.52 43.86
CA GLU A 340 -34.50 -32.52 44.07
C GLU A 340 -35.04 -33.94 44.33
N GLU A 341 -34.56 -34.94 43.60
CA GLU A 341 -34.91 -36.35 43.82
C GLU A 341 -34.42 -36.88 45.17
N MET A 342 -33.20 -36.51 45.58
CA MET A 342 -32.65 -36.85 46.89
C MET A 342 -33.53 -36.30 48.02
N VAL A 343 -33.92 -35.01 47.94
CA VAL A 343 -34.81 -34.39 48.93
C VAL A 343 -36.16 -35.13 49.00
N LYS A 344 -36.78 -35.42 47.84
CA LYS A 344 -38.05 -36.18 47.80
C LYS A 344 -37.91 -37.57 48.40
N LYS A 345 -36.78 -38.25 48.15
CA LYS A 345 -36.50 -39.57 48.71
C LYS A 345 -36.34 -39.52 50.22
N GLU A 346 -35.62 -38.52 50.74
CA GLU A 346 -35.47 -38.30 52.19
C GLU A 346 -36.83 -37.99 52.85
N GLU A 347 -37.65 -37.14 52.25
CA GLU A 347 -39.02 -36.87 52.71
C GLU A 347 -39.89 -38.13 52.73
N MET A 348 -39.82 -38.95 51.68
CA MET A 348 -40.55 -40.21 51.60
C MET A 348 -40.10 -41.22 52.66
N ILE A 349 -38.78 -41.34 52.90
CA ILE A 349 -38.24 -42.20 53.96
C ILE A 349 -38.73 -41.72 55.33
N SER A 350 -38.67 -40.40 55.58
CA SER A 350 -39.16 -39.79 56.81
C SER A 350 -40.65 -40.07 57.04
N ASP A 351 -41.48 -39.94 56.00
CA ASP A 351 -42.90 -40.24 56.08
C ASP A 351 -43.17 -41.73 56.36
N LEU A 352 -42.42 -42.63 55.72
CA LEU A 352 -42.53 -44.06 55.94
C LEU A 352 -42.08 -44.51 57.34
N ASN A 353 -41.19 -43.76 57.99
CA ASN A 353 -40.64 -44.09 59.31
C ASN A 353 -41.20 -43.22 60.44
N SER A 354 -42.38 -42.63 60.27
CA SER A 354 -42.95 -41.73 61.27
C SER A 354 -44.26 -42.21 61.89
N VAL A 355 -44.52 -41.76 63.11
CA VAL A 355 -45.86 -41.74 63.73
C VAL A 355 -46.41 -40.32 63.61
N ARG A 356 -47.67 -40.19 63.20
CA ARG A 356 -48.34 -38.89 63.14
C ARG A 356 -49.08 -38.64 64.43
N TYR A 357 -49.04 -37.41 64.93
CA TYR A 357 -49.68 -37.05 66.18
C TYR A 357 -50.44 -35.73 66.10
N LYS A 358 -51.41 -35.58 66.99
CA LYS A 358 -52.12 -34.32 67.22
C LYS A 358 -52.17 -34.03 68.70
N LEU A 359 -51.92 -32.77 69.07
CA LEU A 359 -52.01 -32.28 70.43
C LEU A 359 -53.37 -31.57 70.59
N LEU A 360 -54.16 -31.94 71.60
CA LEU A 360 -55.41 -31.25 71.94
C LEU A 360 -55.53 -31.02 73.45
N ALA A 361 -56.03 -29.85 73.84
CA ALA A 361 -56.42 -29.63 75.23
C ALA A 361 -57.64 -30.49 75.56
N TYR A 362 -57.68 -31.03 76.76
CA TYR A 362 -58.74 -31.94 77.21
C TYR A 362 -60.14 -31.30 77.11
N SER A 363 -60.31 -30.05 77.56
CA SER A 363 -61.59 -29.32 77.48
C SER A 363 -62.08 -29.19 76.04
N PHE A 364 -61.19 -28.76 75.14
CA PHE A 364 -61.49 -28.62 73.72
C PHE A 364 -61.87 -29.96 73.09
N ALA A 365 -61.18 -31.05 73.45
CA ALA A 365 -61.43 -32.37 72.89
C ALA A 365 -62.79 -32.94 73.34
N ILE A 366 -63.24 -32.67 74.57
CA ILE A 366 -64.58 -33.02 75.05
C ILE A 366 -65.66 -32.16 74.41
N GLU A 367 -65.50 -30.83 74.40
CA GLU A 367 -66.49 -29.90 73.84
C GLU A 367 -66.80 -30.20 72.36
N ARG A 368 -65.80 -30.67 71.62
CA ARG A 368 -65.92 -31.04 70.20
C ARG A 368 -66.38 -32.48 69.97
N GLY A 369 -66.62 -33.25 71.03
CA GLY A 369 -67.00 -34.67 70.94
C GLY A 369 -65.91 -35.54 70.29
N ILE A 370 -64.64 -35.12 70.39
CA ILE A 370 -63.49 -35.89 69.88
C ILE A 370 -63.20 -37.03 70.85
N ILE A 371 -63.33 -36.76 72.15
CA ILE A 371 -63.24 -37.76 73.22
C ILE A 371 -64.48 -37.75 74.11
N SER A 372 -64.70 -38.89 74.76
CA SER A 372 -65.61 -39.05 75.89
C SER A 372 -64.80 -39.54 77.10
N GLU A 373 -65.28 -39.24 78.32
CA GLU A 373 -64.75 -39.83 79.54
C GLU A 373 -65.92 -40.44 80.34
N THR A 374 -65.84 -41.74 80.60
CA THR A 374 -66.75 -42.46 81.50
C THR A 374 -66.00 -42.92 82.74
N VAL A 375 -66.67 -42.89 83.89
CA VAL A 375 -66.07 -43.21 85.22
C VAL A 375 -65.41 -44.59 85.24
N TRP A 376 -65.90 -45.55 84.45
CA TRP A 376 -65.43 -46.93 84.44
C TRP A 376 -64.40 -47.25 83.36
N GLU A 377 -64.40 -46.52 82.23
CA GLU A 377 -63.57 -46.87 81.06
C GLU A 377 -62.49 -45.83 80.72
N GLY A 378 -62.53 -44.66 81.38
CA GLY A 378 -61.60 -43.54 81.17
C GLY A 378 -61.81 -42.85 79.83
N VAL A 379 -60.80 -42.07 79.41
CA VAL A 379 -60.84 -41.28 78.17
C VAL A 379 -60.78 -42.18 76.92
N LYS A 380 -61.76 -42.06 76.02
CA LYS A 380 -61.86 -42.78 74.73
C LYS A 380 -62.04 -41.82 73.56
N ILE A 381 -61.63 -42.26 72.35
CA ILE A 381 -61.87 -41.51 71.10
C ILE A 381 -63.27 -41.84 70.60
N GLU A 382 -64.11 -40.83 70.43
CA GLU A 382 -65.46 -40.95 69.82
C GLU A 382 -65.45 -40.56 68.34
N LYS A 383 -64.69 -39.51 68.00
CA LYS A 383 -64.59 -38.99 66.63
C LYS A 383 -63.14 -38.76 66.26
N SER A 384 -62.59 -39.66 65.44
CA SER A 384 -61.25 -39.52 64.84
C SER A 384 -61.27 -38.88 63.46
N SER A 385 -62.40 -38.92 62.76
CA SER A 385 -62.54 -38.43 61.38
C SER A 385 -62.57 -36.90 61.33
N GLY A 386 -61.72 -36.31 60.48
CA GLY A 386 -61.58 -34.86 60.30
C GLY A 386 -60.52 -34.19 61.19
N LEU A 387 -59.75 -34.95 61.96
CA LEU A 387 -58.59 -34.42 62.69
C LEU A 387 -57.37 -34.33 61.77
N ASP A 388 -56.74 -33.15 61.72
CA ASP A 388 -55.49 -32.95 60.98
C ASP A 388 -54.28 -33.37 61.83
N TYR A 389 -53.74 -34.56 61.53
CA TYR A 389 -52.49 -35.08 62.09
C TYR A 389 -51.28 -34.62 61.25
N SER A 390 -51.08 -33.31 61.17
CA SER A 390 -49.99 -32.69 60.41
C SER A 390 -48.62 -32.81 61.09
N SER A 391 -48.58 -32.98 62.42
CA SER A 391 -47.33 -33.22 63.14
C SER A 391 -46.90 -34.68 63.06
N LYS A 392 -45.61 -34.93 62.87
CA LYS A 392 -45.02 -36.27 62.85
C LYS A 392 -43.79 -36.35 63.74
N VAL A 393 -43.50 -37.55 64.23
CA VAL A 393 -42.23 -37.90 64.86
C VAL A 393 -41.55 -38.89 63.94
N ASP A 394 -40.42 -38.48 63.36
CA ASP A 394 -39.59 -39.34 62.53
C ASP A 394 -38.70 -40.22 63.40
N PHE A 395 -38.92 -41.54 63.33
CA PHE A 395 -38.21 -42.51 64.13
C PHE A 395 -36.75 -42.75 63.71
N SER A 396 -36.35 -42.27 62.53
CA SER A 396 -34.96 -42.23 62.10
C SER A 396 -34.16 -41.14 62.83
N VAL A 397 -34.83 -40.11 63.35
CA VAL A 397 -34.20 -38.97 64.02
C VAL A 397 -34.33 -39.05 65.54
N THR A 398 -35.53 -39.36 66.03
CA THR A 398 -35.82 -39.39 67.47
C THR A 398 -36.83 -40.49 67.80
N ASP A 399 -36.72 -41.05 68.99
CA ASP A 399 -37.65 -42.03 69.54
C ASP A 399 -38.62 -41.44 70.55
N ASN A 400 -38.65 -40.11 70.70
CA ASN A 400 -39.47 -39.47 71.69
C ASN A 400 -40.02 -38.11 71.22
N LEU A 401 -41.09 -37.71 71.86
CA LEU A 401 -41.74 -36.41 71.70
C LEU A 401 -41.83 -35.73 73.06
N ILE A 402 -41.27 -34.53 73.16
CA ILE A 402 -41.36 -33.70 74.35
C ILE A 402 -42.48 -32.71 74.16
N ILE A 403 -43.50 -32.78 75.03
CA ILE A 403 -44.61 -31.83 75.06
C ILE A 403 -44.54 -30.93 76.29
N ARG A 404 -45.11 -29.72 76.18
CA ARG A 404 -45.09 -28.66 77.20
C ARG A 404 -46.50 -28.08 77.40
N PRO A 405 -46.90 -27.66 78.62
CA PRO A 405 -48.25 -27.16 78.92
C PRO A 405 -48.72 -26.04 78.01
N LYS A 406 -47.81 -25.12 77.67
CA LYS A 406 -48.09 -23.99 76.76
C LYS A 406 -48.60 -24.42 75.38
N GLN A 407 -48.22 -25.60 74.87
CA GLN A 407 -48.71 -26.13 73.59
C GLN A 407 -50.20 -26.48 73.63
N PHE A 408 -50.76 -26.64 74.83
CA PHE A 408 -52.17 -26.92 75.09
C PHE A 408 -52.90 -25.71 75.67
N SER A 409 -52.25 -24.54 75.74
CA SER A 409 -52.74 -23.37 76.47
C SER A 409 -52.99 -23.63 77.97
N LEU A 410 -52.18 -24.50 78.58
CA LEU A 410 -52.24 -24.87 79.99
C LEU A 410 -51.06 -24.26 80.77
N ASN A 411 -51.26 -23.99 82.07
CA ASN A 411 -50.20 -23.52 82.97
C ASN A 411 -49.31 -24.65 83.48
N ALA A 412 -49.87 -25.83 83.70
CA ALA A 412 -49.17 -27.04 84.12
C ALA A 412 -49.93 -28.27 83.57
N PHE A 413 -49.26 -29.42 83.49
CA PHE A 413 -49.94 -30.68 83.21
C PHE A 413 -50.43 -31.30 84.53
N THR A 414 -51.73 -31.55 84.62
CA THR A 414 -52.32 -32.45 85.61
C THR A 414 -52.21 -33.87 85.07
N GLU A 415 -52.75 -34.11 83.88
CA GLU A 415 -52.80 -35.43 83.23
C GLU A 415 -52.48 -35.33 81.74
N VAL A 416 -51.87 -36.39 81.20
CA VAL A 416 -51.58 -36.53 79.76
C VAL A 416 -52.04 -37.91 79.32
N TYR A 417 -52.92 -37.93 78.32
CA TYR A 417 -53.44 -39.14 77.69
C TYR A 417 -52.83 -39.28 76.30
N VAL A 418 -52.41 -40.49 75.94
CA VAL A 418 -52.07 -40.85 74.57
C VAL A 418 -53.08 -41.90 74.10
N LEU A 419 -53.78 -41.58 73.02
CA LEU A 419 -54.82 -42.41 72.44
C LEU A 419 -54.40 -42.90 71.04
N PRO A 420 -54.77 -44.13 70.63
CA PRO A 420 -55.56 -45.09 71.40
C PRO A 420 -54.79 -45.66 72.60
N LYS A 421 -55.49 -45.80 73.73
CA LYS A 421 -54.91 -46.24 75.01
C LYS A 421 -54.23 -47.60 74.92
N SER A 422 -54.65 -48.43 73.95
CA SER A 422 -54.05 -49.74 73.65
C SER A 422 -52.54 -49.67 73.41
N LEU A 423 -52.03 -48.59 72.80
CA LEU A 423 -50.60 -48.40 72.53
C LEU A 423 -49.79 -48.11 73.80
N VAL A 424 -50.41 -47.52 74.82
CA VAL A 424 -49.78 -47.29 76.11
C VAL A 424 -49.81 -48.57 76.95
N THR A 425 -50.94 -49.28 76.95
CA THR A 425 -51.09 -50.54 77.71
C THR A 425 -50.28 -51.69 77.15
N SER A 426 -50.08 -51.75 75.83
CA SER A 426 -49.19 -52.74 75.19
C SER A 426 -47.71 -52.48 75.45
N GLY A 427 -47.36 -51.31 76.00
CA GLY A 427 -45.99 -50.87 76.20
C GLY A 427 -45.34 -50.30 74.94
N ASP A 428 -46.08 -50.14 73.83
CA ASP A 428 -45.54 -49.52 72.59
C ASP A 428 -45.18 -48.04 72.83
N ILE A 429 -45.88 -47.34 73.74
CA ILE A 429 -45.65 -45.95 74.14
C ILE A 429 -45.51 -45.85 75.67
N LYS A 430 -44.48 -45.14 76.13
CA LYS A 430 -44.30 -44.77 77.55
C LYS A 430 -44.47 -43.27 77.74
N ILE A 431 -45.17 -42.89 78.80
CA ILE A 431 -45.39 -41.48 79.16
C ILE A 431 -44.58 -41.19 80.42
N LEU A 432 -43.57 -40.33 80.30
CA LEU A 432 -42.67 -39.95 81.37
C LEU A 432 -42.88 -38.47 81.70
N LYS A 433 -43.56 -38.20 82.81
CA LYS A 433 -43.80 -36.84 83.31
C LYS A 433 -42.66 -36.45 84.27
N LYS A 434 -41.93 -35.39 83.96
CA LYS A 434 -40.87 -34.84 84.81
C LYS A 434 -40.98 -33.32 84.82
N ASP A 435 -41.15 -32.73 86.00
CA ASP A 435 -41.34 -31.30 86.20
C ASP A 435 -42.54 -30.75 85.37
N GLN A 436 -42.33 -29.63 84.66
CA GLN A 436 -43.31 -28.95 83.79
C GLN A 436 -43.33 -29.49 82.35
N ILE A 437 -42.73 -30.65 82.07
CA ILE A 437 -42.71 -31.27 80.74
C ILE A 437 -43.16 -32.72 80.78
N CYS A 438 -43.65 -33.22 79.65
CA CYS A 438 -43.98 -34.62 79.48
C CYS A 438 -43.23 -35.18 78.27
N LYS A 439 -42.45 -36.24 78.48
CA LYS A 439 -41.75 -36.97 77.42
C LYS A 439 -42.60 -38.20 77.07
N ILE A 440 -43.03 -38.28 75.82
CA ILE A 440 -43.68 -39.45 75.24
C ILE A 440 -42.59 -40.24 74.51
N GLU A 441 -42.29 -41.44 74.96
CA GLU A 441 -41.26 -42.31 74.41
C GLU A 441 -41.90 -43.44 73.60
N PHE A 442 -41.48 -43.58 72.35
CA PHE A 442 -41.99 -44.56 71.39
C PHE A 442 -41.09 -45.79 71.43
N VAL A 443 -41.46 -46.76 72.27
CA VAL A 443 -40.63 -47.93 72.59
C VAL A 443 -40.64 -48.94 71.44
N ASN A 444 -41.82 -49.23 70.88
CA ASN A 444 -41.95 -50.18 69.78
C ASN A 444 -42.30 -49.48 68.46
N LYS A 445 -41.28 -48.86 67.87
CA LYS A 445 -41.40 -48.03 66.65
C LYS A 445 -42.08 -48.77 65.49
N ALA A 446 -41.76 -50.04 65.28
CA ALA A 446 -42.32 -50.85 64.19
C ALA A 446 -43.86 -50.92 64.25
N ASN A 447 -44.42 -51.02 65.46
CA ASN A 447 -45.86 -51.04 65.69
C ASN A 447 -46.53 -49.67 65.59
N LEU A 448 -45.76 -48.58 65.53
CA LEU A 448 -46.25 -47.20 65.56
C LEU A 448 -46.12 -46.47 64.22
N ILE A 449 -45.32 -47.02 63.30
CA ILE A 449 -45.16 -46.50 61.95
C ILE A 449 -46.52 -46.36 61.27
N LYS A 450 -46.76 -45.20 60.64
CA LYS A 450 -48.01 -44.82 59.95
C LYS A 450 -49.25 -44.77 60.84
N LYS A 451 -49.13 -45.00 62.15
CA LYS A 451 -50.24 -44.80 63.08
C LYS A 451 -50.44 -43.31 63.33
N GLN A 452 -51.69 -42.98 63.66
CA GLN A 452 -52.10 -41.68 64.13
C GLN A 452 -52.37 -41.79 65.62
N ILE A 453 -51.76 -40.91 66.41
CA ILE A 453 -51.94 -40.87 67.86
C ILE A 453 -52.48 -39.51 68.28
N LEU A 454 -53.43 -39.51 69.19
CA LEU A 454 -53.98 -38.30 69.77
C LEU A 454 -53.41 -38.12 71.17
N ILE A 455 -52.77 -36.98 71.41
CA ILE A 455 -52.17 -36.65 72.70
C ILE A 455 -53.02 -35.56 73.30
N ILE A 456 -53.57 -35.84 74.48
CA ILE A 456 -54.51 -34.96 75.17
C ILE A 456 -53.91 -34.59 76.51
N ALA A 457 -53.95 -33.30 76.87
CA ALA A 457 -53.46 -32.85 78.16
C ALA A 457 -54.51 -32.03 78.91
N LYS A 458 -54.52 -32.18 80.24
CA LYS A 458 -55.40 -31.51 81.19
C LYS A 458 -54.58 -30.76 82.22
#